data_AF-A0A662HAV4-F1
#
_entry.id   AF-A0A662HAV4-F1
#
_cell.length_a   1.000
_cell.length_b   1.000
_cell.length_c   1.000
_cell.angle_alpha   90.00
_cell.angle_beta   90.00
_cell.angle_gamma   90.00
#
_symmetry.space_group_name_H-M   'P 1'
#
loop_
_entity.id
_entity.type
_entity.pdbx_description
1 polymer ?
#
loop_
_entity_poly.entity_id
_entity_poly.type
_entity_poly.pdbx_seq_one_letter_code
_entity_poly.pdbx_strand_id
1 'polypeptide(L)'
;MFTNSVVTVMRWEELTSKDIESIDRDSAVVILPVGSIEVHGPHLPLGTDTMMIYHVVLEAAKREGAIVLPPLFYAYVPENRHFPGTISIS
;
A
#
# COMPACT_ATOMS: atom_id res chain seq x y z
N MET A 1 11.66 -6.15 23.52
CA MET A 1 11.43 -7.60 23.41
C MET A 1 9.93 -7.78 23.30
N PHE A 2 9.38 -7.76 22.08
CA PHE A 2 7.94 -7.85 21.88
C PHE A 2 7.52 -9.32 21.97
N THR A 3 6.66 -9.61 22.94
CA THR A 3 6.11 -10.92 23.22
C THR A 3 5.16 -11.36 22.12
N ASN A 4 5.03 -12.68 21.99
CA ASN A 4 4.27 -13.48 21.03
C ASN A 4 2.75 -13.17 20.94
N SER A 5 2.40 -11.94 20.57
CA SER A 5 1.03 -11.54 20.20
C SER A 5 1.00 -11.46 18.68
N VAL A 6 -0.04 -12.00 18.05
CA VAL A 6 -0.30 -11.82 16.61
C VAL A 6 -0.09 -10.35 16.29
N VAL A 7 0.94 -10.02 15.49
CA VAL A 7 1.20 -8.65 15.08
C VAL A 7 0.06 -8.27 14.16
N THR A 8 -0.96 -7.61 14.72
CA THR A 8 -2.05 -7.05 13.94
C THR A 8 -1.46 -5.99 13.03
N VAL A 9 -1.68 -6.13 11.72
CA VAL A 9 -1.33 -5.07 10.77
C VAL A 9 -2.04 -3.79 11.17
N MET A 10 -1.27 -2.73 11.35
CA MET A 10 -1.80 -1.41 11.58
C MET A 10 -1.99 -0.72 10.24
N ARG A 11 -3.24 -0.57 9.80
CA ARG A 11 -3.59 0.22 8.62
C ARG A 11 -3.75 1.67 9.06
N TRP A 12 -2.99 2.58 8.46
CA TRP A 12 -2.93 3.97 8.90
C TRP A 12 -4.30 4.66 8.89
N GLU A 13 -5.14 4.37 7.89
CA GLU A 13 -6.49 4.94 7.76
C GLU A 13 -7.49 4.43 8.80
N GLU A 14 -7.16 3.37 9.55
CA GLU A 14 -7.97 2.84 10.64
C GLU A 14 -7.52 3.39 12.01
N LEU A 15 -6.38 4.10 12.07
CA LEU A 15 -5.84 4.68 13.29
C LEU A 15 -6.45 6.06 13.60
N THR A 16 -6.75 6.30 14.87
CA THR A 16 -7.12 7.62 15.37
C THR A 16 -5.89 8.49 15.58
N SER A 17 -6.08 9.81 15.74
CA SER A 17 -4.97 10.71 16.09
C SER A 17 -4.28 10.35 17.41
N LYS A 18 -4.99 9.71 18.35
CA LYS A 18 -4.43 9.23 19.61
C LYS A 18 -3.60 7.97 19.45
N ASP A 19 -3.99 7.07 18.55
CA ASP A 19 -3.16 5.93 18.19
C ASP A 19 -1.84 6.41 17.56
N ILE A 20 -1.90 7.41 16.66
CA ILE A 20 -0.71 8.02 16.07
C ILE A 20 0.20 8.69 17.10
N GLU A 21 -0.36 9.39 18.08
CA GLU A 21 0.41 10.00 19.18
C GLU A 21 1.15 8.93 20.02
N SER A 22 0.61 7.72 20.12
CA SER A 22 1.21 6.63 20.88
C SER A 22 2.32 5.86 20.14
N ILE A 23 2.51 6.11 18.84
CA ILE A 23 3.53 5.43 18.04
C ILE A 23 4.92 5.99 18.38
N ASP A 24 5.84 5.07 18.71
CA ASP A 24 7.26 5.39 18.83
C ASP A 24 7.87 5.65 17.46
N ARG A 25 8.17 6.93 17.19
CA ARG A 25 8.65 7.41 15.90
C ARG A 25 10.06 6.94 15.56
N ASP A 26 10.85 6.53 16.54
CA ASP A 26 12.24 6.11 16.32
C ASP A 26 12.34 4.63 15.92
N SER A 27 11.29 3.84 16.19
CA SER A 27 11.24 2.41 15.89
C SER A 27 10.19 2.01 14.86
N ALA A 28 9.21 2.87 14.58
CA ALA A 28 8.13 2.56 13.64
C ALA A 28 8.61 2.48 12.18
N VAL A 29 8.22 1.40 11.51
CA VAL A 29 8.34 1.26 10.06
C VAL A 29 6.98 1.55 9.42
N VAL A 30 6.96 2.48 8.47
CA VAL A 30 5.76 2.85 7.71
C VAL A 30 5.99 2.56 6.23
N ILE A 31 5.04 1.88 5.59
CA ILE A 31 5.11 1.48 4.19
C ILE A 31 4.01 2.19 3.40
N LEU A 32 4.40 2.84 2.29
CA LEU A 32 3.47 3.38 1.30
C LEU A 32 3.43 2.45 0.08
N PRO A 33 2.34 1.68 -0.12
CA PRO A 33 2.17 0.93 -1.35
C PRO A 33 1.88 1.90 -2.50
N VAL A 34 2.59 1.76 -3.61
CA VAL A 34 2.41 2.57 -4.82
C VAL A 34 2.25 1.63 -6.01
N GLY A 35 1.16 1.80 -6.76
CA GLY A 35 0.91 1.11 -8.01
C GLY A 35 0.29 2.05 -9.04
N SER A 36 -0.26 1.46 -10.10
CA SER A 36 -0.87 2.17 -11.23
C SER A 36 -2.30 1.71 -11.50
N ILE A 37 -3.00 2.54 -12.28
CA ILE A 37 -4.14 2.14 -13.10
C ILE A 37 -3.64 2.13 -14.55
N GLU A 38 -3.27 0.96 -15.05
CA GLU A 38 -2.72 0.81 -16.40
C GLU A 38 -3.05 -0.53 -17.07
N VAL A 39 -2.72 -0.64 -18.36
CA VAL A 39 -3.01 -1.84 -19.14
C VAL A 39 -2.11 -3.02 -18.75
N HIS A 40 -2.70 -4.21 -18.60
CA HIS A 40 -1.98 -5.47 -18.39
C HIS A 40 -2.46 -6.57 -19.36
N GLY A 41 -2.78 -6.16 -20.60
CA GLY A 41 -3.41 -7.01 -21.61
C GLY A 41 -4.91 -7.25 -21.35
N PRO A 42 -5.57 -8.09 -22.16
CA PRO A 42 -7.03 -8.27 -22.10
C PRO A 42 -7.52 -9.16 -20.95
N HIS A 43 -6.61 -9.75 -20.18
CA HIS A 43 -6.90 -10.80 -19.20
C HIS A 43 -6.75 -10.35 -17.76
N LEU A 44 -6.20 -9.14 -17.51
CA LEU A 44 -5.98 -8.61 -16.18
C LEU A 44 -6.69 -7.26 -15.98
N PRO A 45 -7.18 -6.97 -14.76
CA PRO A 45 -7.74 -5.67 -14.43
C PRO A 45 -6.70 -4.54 -14.48
N LEU A 46 -7.14 -3.31 -14.73
CA LEU A 46 -6.26 -2.14 -14.81
C LEU A 46 -5.54 -1.80 -13.49
N GLY A 47 -6.11 -2.20 -12.35
CA GLY A 47 -5.54 -1.93 -11.02
C GLY A 47 -4.63 -3.04 -10.48
N THR A 48 -4.14 -3.93 -11.35
CA THR A 48 -3.39 -5.13 -10.93
C THR A 48 -2.20 -4.76 -10.04
N ASP A 49 -1.41 -3.76 -10.45
CA ASP A 49 -0.24 -3.30 -9.69
C ASP A 49 -0.61 -2.94 -8.24
N THR A 50 -1.62 -2.10 -8.08
CA THR A 50 -2.03 -1.58 -6.76
C THR A 50 -2.65 -2.68 -5.89
N MET A 51 -3.50 -3.53 -6.46
CA MET A 51 -4.12 -4.64 -5.72
C MET A 51 -3.07 -5.64 -5.22
N MET A 52 -2.11 -6.00 -6.08
CA MET A 52 -1.05 -6.94 -5.76
C MET A 52 -0.12 -6.39 -4.68
N ILE A 53 0.42 -5.18 -4.87
CA ILE A 53 1.38 -4.62 -3.92
C ILE A 53 0.73 -4.37 -2.56
N TYR A 54 -0.53 -3.92 -2.53
CA TYR A 54 -1.21 -3.68 -1.27
C TYR A 54 -1.40 -4.99 -0.48
N HIS A 55 -1.81 -6.07 -1.15
CA HIS A 55 -1.93 -7.37 -0.50
C HIS A 55 -0.59 -7.87 0.05
N VAL A 56 0.47 -7.83 -0.77
CA VAL A 56 1.82 -8.27 -0.36
C VAL A 56 2.33 -7.48 0.84
N VAL A 57 2.16 -6.16 0.83
CA VAL A 57 2.61 -5.29 1.93
C VAL A 57 1.84 -5.56 3.21
N LEU A 58 0.52 -5.78 3.14
CA LEU A 58 -0.28 -6.16 4.32
C LEU A 58 0.21 -7.49 4.91
N GLU A 59 0.53 -8.49 4.07
CA GLU A 59 1.05 -9.78 4.54
C GLU A 59 2.47 -9.69 5.11
N ALA A 60 3.32 -8.82 4.56
CA ALA A 60 4.64 -8.56 5.11
C ALA A 60 4.56 -7.81 6.45
N ALA A 61 3.70 -6.81 6.55
CA ALA A 61 3.50 -6.02 7.78
C ALA A 61 2.97 -6.87 8.94
N LYS A 62 2.14 -7.89 8.66
CA LYS A 62 1.68 -8.93 9.60
C LYS A 62 2.84 -9.70 10.24
N ARG A 63 3.96 -9.86 9.54
CA ARG A 63 5.11 -10.65 9.99
C ARG A 63 6.16 -9.80 10.69
N GLU A 64 6.42 -8.62 10.15
CA GLU A 64 7.54 -7.77 10.57
C GLU A 64 7.13 -6.64 11.54
N GLY A 65 5.82 -6.38 11.71
CA GLY A 65 5.35 -5.28 12.56
C GLY A 65 5.57 -3.92 11.93
N ALA A 66 4.86 -3.67 10.82
CA ALA A 66 4.88 -2.38 10.13
C ALA A 66 3.47 -1.77 10.03
N ILE A 67 3.44 -0.45 9.85
CA ILE A 67 2.21 0.32 9.59
C ILE A 67 2.10 0.51 8.08
N VAL A 68 0.91 0.25 7.52
CA VAL A 68 0.67 0.34 6.07
C VAL A 68 -0.23 1.53 5.80
N LEU A 69 0.23 2.45 4.94
CA LEU A 69 -0.56 3.57 4.45
C LEU A 69 -1.59 3.11 3.40
N PRO A 70 -2.67 3.89 3.17
CA PRO A 70 -3.53 3.69 2.00
C PRO A 70 -2.71 3.67 0.72
N PRO A 71 -2.96 2.72 -0.20
CA PRO A 71 -2.18 2.61 -1.41
C PRO A 71 -2.44 3.80 -2.35
N LEU A 72 -1.40 4.24 -3.06
CA LEU A 72 -1.54 5.15 -4.18
C LEU A 72 -1.88 4.35 -5.45
N PHE A 73 -3.05 4.62 -6.01
CA PHE A 73 -3.54 3.99 -7.23
C PHE A 73 -2.98 4.62 -8.51
N TYR A 74 -2.44 5.84 -8.44
CA TYR A 74 -2.02 6.60 -9.60
C TYR A 74 -0.53 6.89 -9.55
N ALA A 75 0.18 6.49 -10.62
CA ALA A 75 1.61 6.70 -10.79
C ALA A 75 1.91 7.34 -12.16
N TYR A 76 3.18 7.67 -12.36
CA TYR A 76 3.66 8.19 -13.63
C TYR A 76 3.86 7.03 -14.63
N VAL A 77 2.87 6.86 -15.53
CA VAL A 77 2.85 5.80 -16.56
C VAL A 77 2.49 6.38 -17.95
N PRO A 78 3.25 7.38 -18.45
CA PRO A 78 2.87 8.12 -19.66
C PRO A 78 2.87 7.26 -20.92
N GLU A 79 3.70 6.21 -20.98
CA GLU A 79 3.85 5.31 -22.11
C GLU A 79 2.54 4.58 -22.39
N ASN A 80 1.74 4.31 -21.36
CA ASN A 80 0.52 3.53 -21.43
C ASN A 80 -0.76 4.39 -21.59
N ARG A 81 -0.65 5.74 -21.62
CA ARG A 81 -1.81 6.66 -21.71
C ARG A 81 -2.68 6.48 -22.95
N HIS A 82 -2.12 5.90 -24.01
CA HIS A 82 -2.84 5.65 -25.25
C HIS A 82 -3.76 4.43 -25.16
N PHE A 83 -3.64 3.60 -24.13
CA PHE A 83 -4.54 2.49 -23.88
C PHE A 83 -5.79 2.95 -23.10
N PRO A 84 -7.01 2.57 -23.53
CA PRO A 84 -8.23 2.93 -22.85
C PRO A 84 -8.23 2.50 -21.38
N GLY A 85 -8.51 3.46 -20.49
CA GLY A 85 -8.62 3.24 -19.05
C GLY A 85 -7.34 3.48 -18.24
N THR A 86 -6.16 3.59 -18.88
CA THR A 86 -4.93 4.00 -18.16
C THR A 86 -5.06 5.42 -17.62
N ILE A 87 -4.65 5.64 -16.36
CA ILE A 87 -4.62 6.96 -15.72
C ILE A 87 -3.19 7.22 -15.24
N SER A 88 -2.57 8.29 -15.75
CA SER A 88 -1.22 8.71 -15.37
C SER A 88 -1.20 10.14 -14.85
N ILE A 89 -0.51 10.35 -13.74
CA ILE A 89 -0.20 11.69 -13.20
C ILE A 89 1.00 12.31 -13.93
N SER A 90 1.27 13.60 -13.67
CA SER A 90 2.27 14.44 -14.35
C SER A 90 3.17 15.15 -13.36
#